data_AF-X1F7K3-F1
#
_entry.id   AF-X1F7K3-F1
#
_cell.length_a   1.000
_cell.length_b   1.000
_cell.length_c   1.000
_cell.angle_alpha   90.00
_cell.angle_beta   90.00
_cell.angle_gamma   90.00
#
_symmetry.space_group_name_H-M   'P 1'
#
loop_
_entity.id
_entity.type
_entity.pdbx_description
1 polymer ?
#
loop_
_entity_poly.entity_id
_entity_poly.type
_entity_poly.pdbx_seq_one_letter_code
_entity_poly.pdbx_strand_id
1 'polypeptide(L)'
;GFYNIDIDSSTLVDLSKPTLAEQQRLNYEVCAELTRFIRQVQPQGIEVSVGGEIGEIGGKNSNPKELRAFINGYNQTLGDGFTGISKISVQTGTVHGGMVLPDGTIAKVNLDFDTLKDLSRLAREKFGLAGAVQHGASTLPNEMFYKFPEIETAEIHLATQYQNMIYENSSFPSQLKDKIYAWLRKELAGEKKEGQQDAQFIYKTRKKAFGPFKEDILGLPENIRKAIAKEIEEEFSFLFDKLNVTNTKDLISKYYQ
;
A
#
# COMPACT_ATOMS: atom_id res chain seq x y z
N GLY A 1 -11.19 -4.93 7.43
CA GLY A 1 -9.83 -4.53 7.82
C GLY A 1 -9.07 -5.71 8.41
N PHE A 2 -9.44 -6.19 9.59
CA PHE A 2 -8.66 -7.19 10.36
C PHE A 2 -8.43 -8.55 9.70
N TYR A 3 -9.23 -8.96 8.71
CA TYR A 3 -9.12 -10.26 8.03
C TYR A 3 -8.51 -10.18 6.62
N ASN A 4 -7.84 -9.07 6.31
CA ASN A 4 -6.99 -8.94 5.13
C ASN A 4 -5.58 -8.57 5.63
N ILE A 5 -4.66 -9.53 5.57
CA ILE A 5 -3.32 -9.46 6.18
C ILE A 5 -2.28 -9.58 5.07
N ASP A 6 -1.53 -8.52 4.81
CA ASP A 6 -0.38 -8.56 3.91
C ASP A 6 0.90 -8.80 4.72
N ILE A 7 1.65 -9.84 4.35
CA ILE A 7 2.95 -10.19 4.95
C ILE A 7 4.04 -9.59 4.07
N ASP A 8 4.65 -8.50 4.53
CA ASP A 8 5.84 -7.92 3.90
C ASP A 8 7.12 -8.49 4.55
N SER A 9 7.66 -9.52 3.92
CA SER A 9 8.99 -10.08 4.18
C SER A 9 9.99 -9.73 3.07
N SER A 10 9.65 -8.79 2.19
CA SER A 10 10.45 -8.44 1.00
C SER A 10 11.81 -7.81 1.38
N THR A 11 11.88 -7.18 2.54
CA THR A 11 13.12 -6.62 3.11
C THR A 11 14.15 -7.69 3.51
N LEU A 12 13.75 -8.97 3.58
CA LEU A 12 14.64 -10.09 3.88
C LEU A 12 15.33 -10.66 2.63
N VAL A 13 15.07 -10.12 1.45
CA VAL A 13 15.71 -10.55 0.20
C VAL A 13 17.22 -10.27 0.25
N ASP A 14 18.02 -11.32 0.07
CA ASP A 14 19.49 -11.22 0.09
C ASP A 14 20.07 -11.27 -1.32
N LEU A 15 20.27 -10.09 -1.92
CA LEU A 15 20.82 -9.95 -3.27
C LEU A 15 22.28 -10.45 -3.42
N SER A 16 22.97 -10.79 -2.33
CA SER A 16 24.33 -11.36 -2.41
C SER A 16 24.34 -12.82 -2.86
N LYS A 17 23.18 -13.50 -2.86
CA LYS A 17 23.07 -14.91 -3.26
C LYS A 17 23.13 -15.10 -4.77
N PRO A 18 23.66 -16.24 -5.26
CA PRO A 18 23.94 -16.44 -6.67
C PRO A 18 22.69 -16.76 -7.51
N THR A 19 21.62 -17.28 -6.91
CA THR A 19 20.37 -17.61 -7.62
C THR A 19 19.17 -16.85 -7.06
N LEU A 20 18.18 -16.54 -7.92
CA LEU A 20 16.94 -15.87 -7.48
C LEU A 20 16.19 -16.64 -6.38
N ALA A 21 16.25 -17.97 -6.40
CA ALA A 21 15.65 -18.79 -5.36
C ALA A 21 16.33 -18.55 -4.01
N GLU A 22 17.66 -18.52 -3.96
CA GLU A 22 18.40 -18.24 -2.74
C GLU A 22 18.24 -16.79 -2.28
N GLN A 23 18.17 -15.83 -3.21
CA GLN A 23 17.91 -14.43 -2.90
C GLN A 23 16.55 -14.26 -2.21
N GLN A 24 15.52 -14.95 -2.72
CA GLN A 24 14.16 -14.90 -2.18
C GLN A 24 13.93 -15.81 -0.97
N ARG A 25 14.92 -16.62 -0.56
CA ARG A 25 14.71 -17.70 0.40
C ARG A 25 14.05 -17.25 1.69
N LEU A 26 14.64 -16.26 2.37
CA LEU A 26 14.08 -15.76 3.62
C LEU A 26 12.73 -15.07 3.42
N ASN A 27 12.53 -14.41 2.28
CA ASN A 27 11.25 -13.79 1.95
C ASN A 27 10.14 -14.84 1.88
N TYR A 28 10.30 -15.89 1.07
CA TYR A 28 9.24 -16.90 0.96
C TYR A 28 9.13 -17.82 2.18
N GLU A 29 10.23 -18.11 2.90
CA GLU A 29 10.19 -18.96 4.09
C GLU A 29 9.42 -18.30 5.23
N VAL A 30 9.75 -17.04 5.54
CA VAL A 30 9.07 -16.29 6.60
C VAL A 30 7.61 -16.02 6.23
N CYS A 31 7.32 -15.70 4.96
CA CYS A 31 5.94 -15.54 4.50
C CYS A 31 5.12 -16.82 4.67
N ALA A 32 5.68 -18.00 4.34
CA ALA A 32 5.01 -19.28 4.52
C ALA A 32 4.79 -19.64 6.00
N GLU A 33 5.78 -19.40 6.86
CA GLU A 33 5.66 -19.63 8.31
C GLU A 33 4.57 -18.76 8.94
N LEU A 34 4.55 -17.46 8.62
CA LEU A 34 3.51 -16.53 9.08
C LEU A 34 2.14 -16.89 8.50
N THR A 35 2.07 -17.35 7.25
CA THR A 35 0.82 -17.87 6.68
C THR A 35 0.29 -19.03 7.52
N ARG A 36 1.12 -20.02 7.87
CA ARG A 36 0.69 -21.15 8.71
C ARG A 36 0.16 -20.69 10.06
N PHE A 37 0.88 -19.77 10.70
CA PHE A 37 0.45 -19.20 11.96
C PHE A 37 -0.94 -18.55 11.84
N ILE A 38 -1.14 -17.72 10.80
CA ILE A 38 -2.45 -17.11 10.52
C ILE A 38 -3.53 -18.19 10.35
N ARG A 39 -3.26 -19.26 9.60
CA ARG A 39 -4.22 -20.36 9.42
C ARG A 39 -4.55 -21.10 10.70
N GLN A 40 -3.58 -21.25 11.62
CA GLN A 40 -3.80 -21.91 12.92
C GLN A 40 -4.68 -21.09 13.87
N VAL A 41 -4.58 -19.75 13.80
CA VAL A 41 -5.34 -18.84 14.68
C VAL A 41 -6.54 -18.20 13.99
N GLN A 42 -6.81 -18.58 12.74
CA GLN A 42 -7.93 -18.08 11.95
C GLN A 42 -9.26 -18.37 12.69
N PRO A 43 -10.13 -17.36 12.90
CA PRO A 43 -11.41 -17.59 13.56
C PRO A 43 -12.31 -18.51 12.74
N GLN A 44 -13.10 -19.34 13.44
CA GLN A 44 -14.08 -20.20 12.79
C GLN A 44 -15.11 -19.36 12.00
N GLY A 45 -15.37 -19.77 10.75
CA GLY A 45 -16.35 -19.10 9.88
C GLY A 45 -15.85 -17.81 9.22
N ILE A 46 -14.59 -17.44 9.40
CA ILE A 46 -13.98 -16.26 8.77
C ILE A 46 -12.76 -16.70 7.97
N GLU A 47 -12.77 -16.47 6.67
CA GLU A 47 -11.59 -16.67 5.82
C GLU A 47 -10.72 -15.42 5.84
N VAL A 48 -9.46 -15.56 6.26
CA VAL A 48 -8.49 -14.47 6.24
C VAL A 48 -7.84 -14.42 4.87
N SER A 49 -7.94 -13.28 4.18
CA SER A 49 -7.14 -13.01 2.98
C SER A 49 -5.70 -12.75 3.40
N VAL A 50 -4.76 -13.46 2.79
CA VAL A 50 -3.32 -13.29 3.05
C VAL A 50 -2.64 -12.83 1.77
N GLY A 51 -1.89 -11.73 1.84
CA GLY A 51 -1.00 -11.29 0.76
C GLY A 51 0.46 -11.55 1.08
N GLY A 52 1.27 -11.78 0.05
CA GLY A 52 2.73 -11.74 0.14
C GLY A 52 3.29 -10.56 -0.64
N GLU A 53 4.60 -10.32 -0.58
CA GLU A 53 5.24 -9.21 -1.27
C GLU A 53 6.57 -9.61 -1.92
N ILE A 54 6.80 -9.11 -3.16
CA ILE A 54 8.10 -9.17 -3.84
C ILE A 54 8.56 -7.78 -4.25
N GLY A 55 9.86 -7.53 -4.10
CA GLY A 55 10.48 -6.25 -4.44
C GLY A 55 10.12 -5.19 -3.39
N GLU A 56 11.13 -4.75 -2.64
CA GLU A 56 10.95 -3.69 -1.65
C GLU A 56 10.46 -2.40 -2.33
N ILE A 57 9.37 -1.82 -1.81
CA ILE A 57 8.84 -0.55 -2.32
C ILE A 57 9.88 0.57 -2.17
N GLY A 58 10.12 1.27 -3.28
CA GLY A 58 11.20 2.25 -3.44
C GLY A 58 12.48 1.69 -4.06
N GLY A 59 12.55 0.37 -4.26
CA GLY A 59 13.62 -0.33 -4.99
C GLY A 59 13.37 -0.44 -6.50
N LYS A 60 14.04 -1.42 -7.13
CA LYS A 60 13.88 -1.75 -8.55
C LYS A 60 12.54 -2.43 -8.81
N ASN A 61 12.02 -2.30 -10.03
CA ASN A 61 10.81 -2.99 -10.44
C ASN A 61 10.96 -4.51 -10.25
N SER A 62 9.94 -5.13 -9.67
CA SER A 62 9.81 -6.57 -9.58
C SER A 62 9.72 -7.16 -10.99
N ASN A 63 10.11 -8.43 -11.14
CA ASN A 63 10.05 -9.09 -12.44
C ASN A 63 9.47 -10.51 -12.38
N PRO A 64 9.03 -11.08 -13.53
CA PRO A 64 8.43 -12.41 -13.59
C PRO A 64 9.28 -13.55 -13.01
N LYS A 65 10.61 -13.44 -13.07
CA LYS A 65 11.50 -14.49 -12.53
C LYS A 65 11.53 -14.46 -11.01
N GLU A 66 11.54 -13.28 -10.41
CA GLU A 66 11.43 -13.09 -8.96
C GLU A 66 10.09 -13.61 -8.43
N LEU A 67 8.98 -13.29 -9.11
CA LEU A 67 7.66 -13.81 -8.73
C LEU A 67 7.63 -15.33 -8.75
N ARG A 68 8.18 -15.96 -9.79
CA ARG A 68 8.29 -17.43 -9.86
C ARG A 68 9.15 -18.00 -8.74
N ALA A 69 10.30 -17.39 -8.47
CA ALA A 69 11.20 -17.84 -7.40
C ALA A 69 10.51 -17.77 -6.03
N PHE A 70 9.83 -16.66 -5.74
CA PHE A 70 9.06 -16.48 -4.52
C PHE A 70 7.92 -17.50 -4.40
N ILE A 71 7.01 -17.58 -5.38
CA ILE A 71 5.83 -18.46 -5.28
C ILE A 71 6.22 -19.93 -5.23
N ASN A 72 7.23 -20.36 -6.00
CA ASN A 72 7.68 -21.75 -5.97
C ASN A 72 8.27 -22.13 -4.60
N GLY A 73 9.15 -21.27 -4.07
CA GLY A 73 9.71 -21.45 -2.73
C GLY A 73 8.64 -21.39 -1.66
N TYR A 74 7.71 -20.43 -1.76
CA TYR A 74 6.59 -20.26 -0.84
C TYR A 74 5.71 -21.51 -0.79
N ASN A 75 5.28 -22.03 -1.94
CA ASN A 75 4.42 -23.22 -2.00
C ASN A 75 5.13 -24.46 -1.47
N GLN A 76 6.40 -24.65 -1.83
CA GLN A 76 7.22 -25.75 -1.30
C GLN A 76 7.36 -25.64 0.22
N THR A 77 7.65 -24.44 0.72
CA THR A 77 7.82 -24.21 2.16
C THR A 77 6.52 -24.32 2.91
N LEU A 78 5.38 -23.82 2.39
CA LEU A 78 4.07 -23.88 3.04
C LEU A 78 3.61 -25.33 3.21
N GLY A 79 3.82 -26.16 2.19
CA GLY A 79 3.39 -27.55 2.15
C GLY A 79 1.88 -27.71 1.98
N ASP A 80 1.45 -28.96 1.88
CA ASP A 80 0.04 -29.30 1.68
C ASP A 80 -0.80 -29.05 2.95
N GLY A 81 -2.11 -28.84 2.77
CA GLY A 81 -3.07 -28.72 3.87
C GLY A 81 -3.29 -27.29 4.40
N PHE A 82 -2.64 -26.28 3.81
CA PHE A 82 -2.86 -24.87 4.13
C PHE A 82 -3.34 -24.10 2.90
N THR A 83 -4.35 -23.24 3.08
CA THR A 83 -4.69 -22.22 2.09
C THR A 83 -3.55 -21.19 2.05
N GLY A 84 -2.95 -20.98 0.87
CA GLY A 84 -1.85 -20.04 0.68
C GLY A 84 -2.29 -18.57 0.62
N ILE A 85 -1.39 -17.72 0.11
CA ILE A 85 -1.71 -16.33 -0.20
C ILE A 85 -2.75 -16.23 -1.33
N SER A 86 -3.56 -15.18 -1.30
CA SER A 86 -4.58 -14.87 -2.31
C SER A 86 -4.14 -13.78 -3.29
N LYS A 87 -3.12 -12.98 -2.95
CA LYS A 87 -2.66 -11.82 -3.72
C LYS A 87 -1.17 -11.56 -3.47
N ILE A 88 -0.52 -10.82 -4.35
CA ILE A 88 0.91 -10.53 -4.24
C ILE A 88 1.21 -9.05 -4.52
N SER A 89 1.83 -8.36 -3.57
CA SER A 89 2.36 -7.00 -3.77
C SER A 89 3.63 -7.01 -4.60
N VAL A 90 3.74 -6.03 -5.50
CA VAL A 90 4.85 -5.88 -6.45
C VAL A 90 5.35 -4.45 -6.50
N GLN A 91 6.63 -4.26 -6.78
CA GLN A 91 7.23 -2.96 -7.00
C GLN A 91 7.27 -2.62 -8.49
N THR A 92 6.79 -1.43 -8.84
CA THR A 92 6.54 -0.98 -10.23
C THR A 92 7.01 0.48 -10.43
N GLY A 93 8.04 0.87 -9.69
CA GLY A 93 8.66 2.19 -9.77
C GLY A 93 8.04 3.23 -8.84
N THR A 94 7.14 2.78 -7.94
CA THR A 94 6.48 3.68 -6.98
C THR A 94 7.32 3.87 -5.72
N VAL A 95 7.03 4.95 -4.99
CA VAL A 95 7.57 5.23 -3.66
C VAL A 95 6.42 5.66 -2.77
N HIS A 96 6.37 5.17 -1.53
CA HIS A 96 5.34 5.58 -0.58
C HIS A 96 5.35 7.10 -0.35
N GLY A 97 4.22 7.73 -0.70
CA GLY A 97 4.00 9.18 -0.61
C GLY A 97 4.46 9.98 -1.83
N GLY A 98 5.02 9.34 -2.85
CA GLY A 98 5.59 10.00 -4.02
C GLY A 98 6.84 10.80 -3.70
N MET A 99 7.33 11.54 -4.69
CA MET A 99 8.55 12.36 -4.57
C MET A 99 8.16 13.84 -4.56
N VAL A 100 8.48 14.54 -3.48
CA VAL A 100 8.26 16.00 -3.39
C VAL A 100 9.49 16.72 -3.94
N LEU A 101 9.26 17.65 -4.87
CA LEU A 101 10.28 18.51 -5.44
C LEU A 101 10.70 19.60 -4.44
N PRO A 102 11.86 20.27 -4.63
CA PRO A 102 12.32 21.31 -3.71
C PRO A 102 11.33 22.47 -3.52
N ASP A 103 10.47 22.73 -4.50
CA ASP A 103 9.42 23.76 -4.47
C ASP A 103 8.15 23.31 -3.72
N GLY A 104 8.12 22.07 -3.19
CA GLY A 104 6.98 21.51 -2.48
C GLY A 104 5.93 20.84 -3.37
N THR A 105 6.08 20.87 -4.70
CA THR A 105 5.18 20.17 -5.62
C THR A 105 5.47 18.66 -5.66
N ILE A 106 4.47 17.87 -6.02
CA ILE A 106 4.62 16.41 -6.15
C ILE A 106 5.09 16.08 -7.57
N ALA A 107 6.23 15.42 -7.68
CA ALA A 107 6.74 14.90 -8.93
C ALA A 107 5.77 13.86 -9.50
N LYS A 108 5.56 13.88 -10.82
CA LYS A 108 4.75 12.87 -11.50
C LYS A 108 5.40 11.50 -11.31
N VAL A 109 4.68 10.59 -10.66
CA VAL A 109 5.11 9.19 -10.55
C VAL A 109 4.94 8.51 -11.89
N ASN A 110 5.99 7.84 -12.34
CA ASN A 110 5.93 6.99 -13.52
C ASN A 110 5.69 5.55 -13.06
N LEU A 111 4.42 5.23 -12.81
CA LEU A 111 4.01 3.86 -12.51
C LEU A 111 4.17 3.01 -13.77
N ASP A 112 4.93 1.91 -13.66
CA ASP A 112 5.12 0.95 -14.74
C ASP A 112 3.92 0.00 -14.83
N PHE A 113 2.89 0.43 -15.55
CA PHE A 113 1.68 -0.34 -15.79
C PHE A 113 1.92 -1.62 -16.59
N ASP A 114 2.95 -1.67 -17.43
CA ASP A 114 3.27 -2.86 -18.22
C ASP A 114 3.83 -3.96 -17.31
N THR A 115 4.75 -3.60 -16.41
CA THR A 115 5.23 -4.51 -15.36
C THR A 115 4.08 -4.98 -14.47
N LEU A 116 3.20 -4.08 -14.02
CA LEU A 116 2.05 -4.44 -13.19
C LEU A 116 1.12 -5.42 -13.91
N LYS A 117 0.81 -5.16 -15.19
CA LYS A 117 -0.03 -6.02 -16.03
C LYS A 117 0.57 -7.42 -16.17
N ASP A 118 1.86 -7.49 -16.49
CA ASP A 118 2.54 -8.78 -16.70
C ASP A 118 2.61 -9.62 -15.42
N LEU A 119 2.92 -8.98 -14.28
CA LEU A 119 2.96 -9.66 -12.99
C LEU A 119 1.58 -10.06 -12.51
N SER A 120 0.57 -9.21 -12.68
CA SER A 120 -0.81 -9.54 -12.30
C SER A 120 -1.34 -10.71 -13.12
N ARG A 121 -1.14 -10.70 -14.44
CA ARG A 121 -1.49 -11.81 -15.33
C ARG A 121 -0.77 -13.09 -14.93
N LEU A 122 0.53 -13.03 -14.65
CA LEU A 122 1.32 -14.19 -14.22
C LEU A 122 0.79 -14.78 -12.90
N ALA A 123 0.48 -13.92 -11.93
CA ALA A 123 -0.11 -14.30 -10.64
C ALA A 123 -1.44 -15.06 -10.82
N ARG A 124 -2.34 -14.54 -11.67
CA ARG A 124 -3.63 -15.19 -11.96
C ARG A 124 -3.47 -16.49 -12.72
N GLU A 125 -2.85 -16.45 -13.90
CA GLU A 125 -2.88 -17.55 -14.86
C GLU A 125 -2.00 -18.75 -14.46
N LYS A 126 -0.91 -18.52 -13.73
CA LYS A 126 0.04 -19.58 -13.37
C LYS A 126 -0.06 -20.03 -11.92
N PHE A 127 -0.54 -19.17 -11.04
CA PHE A 127 -0.54 -19.44 -9.61
C PHE A 127 -1.92 -19.37 -8.96
N GLY A 128 -2.97 -19.03 -9.71
CA GLY A 128 -4.35 -19.00 -9.20
C GLY A 128 -4.60 -17.91 -8.16
N LEU A 129 -3.72 -16.90 -8.07
CA LEU A 129 -3.90 -15.74 -7.20
C LEU A 129 -4.95 -14.80 -7.81
N ALA A 130 -5.52 -13.90 -7.01
CA ALA A 130 -6.42 -12.85 -7.50
C ALA A 130 -5.71 -11.87 -8.46
N GLY A 131 -4.41 -11.65 -8.26
CA GLY A 131 -3.59 -10.75 -9.07
C GLY A 131 -2.55 -10.02 -8.24
N ALA A 132 -1.91 -9.04 -8.87
CA ALA A 132 -0.94 -8.17 -8.23
C ALA A 132 -1.61 -7.04 -7.43
N VAL A 133 -0.95 -6.60 -6.38
CA VAL A 133 -1.32 -5.47 -5.53
C VAL A 133 -0.37 -4.31 -5.78
N GLN A 134 -0.92 -3.11 -6.00
CA GLN A 134 -0.12 -1.90 -6.20
C GLN A 134 -0.02 -1.08 -4.92
N HIS A 135 1.21 -0.93 -4.41
CA HIS A 135 1.51 0.00 -3.32
C HIS A 135 1.76 1.42 -3.87
N GLY A 136 1.67 2.45 -3.01
CA GLY A 136 2.17 3.79 -3.36
C GLY A 136 1.45 4.50 -4.52
N ALA A 137 0.17 4.20 -4.78
CA ALA A 137 -0.58 4.79 -5.90
C ALA A 137 -1.10 6.23 -5.63
N SER A 138 -0.95 6.76 -4.41
CA SER A 138 -1.54 8.05 -3.98
C SER A 138 -1.07 9.31 -4.69
N THR A 139 -0.07 9.23 -5.57
CA THR A 139 0.46 10.40 -6.32
C THR A 139 0.29 10.23 -7.82
N LEU A 140 -0.42 9.18 -8.22
CA LEU A 140 -0.84 8.98 -9.60
C LEU A 140 -1.95 10.00 -9.93
N PRO A 141 -1.96 10.60 -11.15
CA PRO A 141 -3.06 11.45 -11.58
C PRO A 141 -4.40 10.71 -11.53
N ASN A 142 -5.46 11.42 -11.11
CA ASN A 142 -6.80 10.88 -10.92
C ASN A 142 -7.35 10.19 -12.19
N GLU A 143 -7.03 10.73 -13.35
CA GLU A 143 -7.39 10.15 -14.64
C GLU A 143 -6.71 8.82 -14.94
N MET A 144 -5.71 8.36 -14.21
CA MET A 144 -4.99 7.12 -14.51
C MET A 144 -5.49 5.91 -13.72
N PHE A 145 -6.40 6.11 -12.75
CA PHE A 145 -6.91 5.03 -11.90
C PHE A 145 -7.74 3.98 -12.66
N TYR A 146 -8.34 4.35 -13.80
CA TYR A 146 -9.08 3.39 -14.64
C TYR A 146 -8.20 2.28 -15.21
N LYS A 147 -6.87 2.49 -15.27
CA LYS A 147 -5.95 1.48 -15.80
C LYS A 147 -5.85 0.25 -14.90
N PHE A 148 -6.02 0.41 -13.59
CA PHE A 148 -5.91 -0.70 -12.64
C PHE A 148 -6.90 -1.84 -12.93
N PRO A 149 -8.21 -1.59 -13.10
CA PRO A 149 -9.13 -2.64 -13.51
C PRO A 149 -8.87 -3.15 -14.94
N GLU A 150 -8.46 -2.29 -15.89
CA GLU A 150 -8.14 -2.71 -17.27
C GLU A 150 -7.02 -3.76 -17.35
N ILE A 151 -6.03 -3.66 -16.46
CA ILE A 151 -4.91 -4.61 -16.38
C ILE A 151 -5.11 -5.67 -15.29
N GLU A 152 -6.32 -5.73 -14.72
CA GLU A 152 -6.73 -6.70 -13.71
C GLU A 152 -5.81 -6.68 -12.48
N THR A 153 -5.54 -5.48 -11.96
CA THR A 153 -4.88 -5.29 -10.65
C THR A 153 -5.87 -5.69 -9.56
N ALA A 154 -5.45 -6.54 -8.63
CA ALA A 154 -6.36 -7.08 -7.62
C ALA A 154 -6.70 -6.06 -6.53
N GLU A 155 -5.72 -5.24 -6.14
CA GLU A 155 -5.85 -4.29 -5.05
C GLU A 155 -4.87 -3.12 -5.22
N ILE A 156 -5.24 -1.93 -4.74
CA ILE A 156 -4.35 -0.77 -4.70
C ILE A 156 -4.37 -0.13 -3.31
N HIS A 157 -3.22 0.37 -2.86
CA HIS A 157 -3.11 1.01 -1.56
C HIS A 157 -3.01 2.53 -1.70
N LEU A 158 -3.94 3.21 -1.04
CA LEU A 158 -4.03 4.66 -0.99
C LEU A 158 -4.06 5.13 0.46
N ALA A 159 -3.14 6.03 0.80
CA ALA A 159 -3.04 6.56 2.16
C ALA A 159 -2.61 8.02 2.18
N THR A 160 -1.53 8.35 1.44
CA THR A 160 -0.93 9.69 1.53
C THR A 160 -1.89 10.77 1.06
N GLN A 161 -2.68 10.54 0.01
CA GLN A 161 -3.60 11.54 -0.51
C GLN A 161 -4.68 11.90 0.52
N TYR A 162 -5.29 10.92 1.18
CA TYR A 162 -6.27 11.20 2.24
C TYR A 162 -5.68 11.97 3.41
N GLN A 163 -4.44 11.65 3.80
CA GLN A 163 -3.73 12.41 4.83
C GLN A 163 -3.47 13.86 4.39
N ASN A 164 -3.09 14.06 3.12
CA ASN A 164 -2.89 15.39 2.55
C ASN A 164 -4.20 16.18 2.58
N MET A 165 -5.32 15.57 2.17
CA MET A 165 -6.64 16.21 2.18
C MET A 165 -7.03 16.73 3.57
N ILE A 166 -6.72 15.98 4.64
CA ILE A 166 -6.96 16.46 6.01
C ILE A 166 -6.18 17.75 6.29
N TYR A 167 -4.88 17.78 6.00
CA TYR A 167 -4.02 18.94 6.28
C TYR A 167 -4.28 20.14 5.37
N GLU A 168 -4.71 19.90 4.13
CA GLU A 168 -4.95 20.94 3.13
C GLU A 168 -6.41 21.41 3.08
N ASN A 169 -7.32 20.76 3.80
CA ASN A 169 -8.70 21.21 3.91
C ASN A 169 -8.76 22.63 4.49
N SER A 170 -9.53 23.50 3.85
CA SER A 170 -9.65 24.92 4.23
C SER A 170 -10.21 25.14 5.64
N SER A 171 -10.95 24.17 6.18
CA SER A 171 -11.49 24.21 7.54
C SER A 171 -10.52 23.65 8.59
N PHE A 172 -9.40 23.04 8.19
CA PHE A 172 -8.40 22.54 9.14
C PHE A 172 -7.72 23.70 9.87
N PRO A 173 -7.71 23.74 11.22
CA PRO A 173 -7.19 24.90 11.95
C PRO A 173 -5.70 25.15 11.67
N SER A 174 -5.37 26.34 11.15
CA SER A 174 -3.99 26.73 10.85
C SER A 174 -3.09 26.65 12.07
N GLN A 175 -3.57 27.08 13.24
CA GLN A 175 -2.83 27.01 14.50
C GLN A 175 -2.45 25.57 14.89
N LEU A 176 -3.35 24.60 14.64
CA LEU A 176 -3.05 23.19 14.88
C LEU A 176 -2.03 22.66 13.86
N LYS A 177 -2.16 23.04 12.59
CA LYS A 177 -1.19 22.69 11.53
C LYS A 177 0.20 23.22 11.87
N ASP A 178 0.30 24.46 12.33
CA ASP A 178 1.56 25.09 12.73
C ASP A 178 2.17 24.41 13.96
N LYS A 179 1.35 24.07 14.97
CA LYS A 179 1.76 23.31 16.15
C LYS A 179 2.32 21.94 15.74
N ILE A 180 1.65 21.23 14.84
CA ILE A 180 2.11 19.95 14.30
C ILE A 180 3.43 20.12 13.57
N TYR A 181 3.57 21.13 12.70
CA TYR A 181 4.79 21.33 11.91
C TYR A 181 5.97 21.75 12.78
N ALA A 182 5.74 22.55 13.82
CA ALA A 182 6.76 22.86 14.82
C ALA A 182 7.23 21.61 15.58
N TRP A 183 6.29 20.74 15.97
CA TRP A 183 6.60 19.47 16.61
C TRP A 183 7.42 18.55 15.70
N LEU A 184 7.05 18.41 14.41
CA LEU A 184 7.80 17.62 13.44
C LEU A 184 9.25 18.10 13.30
N ARG A 185 9.46 19.42 13.17
CA ARG A 185 10.81 20.01 13.06
C ARG A 185 11.66 19.78 14.29
N LYS A 186 11.05 19.63 15.47
CA LYS A 186 11.75 19.40 16.72
C LYS A 186 12.02 17.91 16.96
N GLU A 187 10.97 17.10 16.98
CA GLU A 187 11.05 15.69 17.41
C GLU A 187 11.61 14.78 16.31
N LEU A 188 11.40 15.13 15.03
CA LEU A 188 11.87 14.33 13.89
C LEU A 188 13.05 14.99 13.17
N ALA A 189 13.73 15.96 13.80
CA ALA A 189 14.86 16.68 13.22
C ALA A 189 15.94 15.73 12.66
N GLY A 190 16.19 14.61 13.36
CA GLY A 190 17.17 13.59 12.95
C GLY A 190 16.80 12.82 11.68
N GLU A 191 15.55 12.88 11.22
CA GLU A 191 15.13 12.26 9.95
C GLU A 191 15.33 13.18 8.75
N LYS A 192 15.69 14.45 8.97
CA LYS A 192 15.96 15.41 7.91
C LYS A 192 17.31 15.06 7.27
N LYS A 193 17.27 14.69 5.99
CA LYS A 193 18.49 14.37 5.22
C LYS A 193 19.25 15.64 4.85
N GLU A 194 20.55 15.52 4.67
CA GLU A 194 21.37 16.60 4.11
C GLU A 194 20.82 17.06 2.75
N GLY A 195 20.71 18.37 2.55
CA GLY A 195 20.14 18.98 1.35
C GLY A 195 18.61 18.91 1.23
N GLN A 196 17.89 18.27 2.16
CA GLN A 196 16.44 18.18 2.12
C GLN A 196 15.78 19.52 2.53
N GLN A 197 14.92 20.05 1.67
CA GLN A 197 14.15 21.26 1.95
C GLN A 197 13.08 21.03 3.01
N ASP A 198 12.68 22.10 3.70
CA ASP A 198 11.71 21.99 4.79
C ASP A 198 10.35 21.45 4.33
N ALA A 199 9.87 21.88 3.16
CA ALA A 199 8.63 21.37 2.57
C ALA A 199 8.68 19.85 2.33
N GLN A 200 9.81 19.34 1.79
CA GLN A 200 10.03 17.91 1.57
C GLN A 200 10.09 17.14 2.90
N PHE A 201 10.73 17.73 3.91
CA PHE A 201 10.83 17.16 5.25
C PHE A 201 9.44 17.04 5.92
N ILE A 202 8.68 18.13 5.95
CA ILE A 202 7.33 18.16 6.53
C ILE A 202 6.41 17.19 5.80
N TYR A 203 6.40 17.20 4.47
CA TYR A 203 5.53 16.30 3.70
C TYR A 203 5.82 14.82 4.01
N LYS A 204 7.09 14.43 4.09
CA LYS A 204 7.48 13.04 4.37
C LYS A 204 7.12 12.61 5.80
N THR A 205 7.23 13.53 6.75
CA THR A 205 7.14 13.22 8.19
C THR A 205 5.76 13.46 8.78
N ARG A 206 4.89 14.28 8.17
CA ARG A 206 3.57 14.64 8.71
C ARG A 206 2.64 13.47 9.01
N LYS A 207 2.83 12.33 8.34
CA LYS A 207 2.12 11.08 8.67
C LYS A 207 2.38 10.59 10.10
N LYS A 208 3.55 10.90 10.66
CA LYS A 208 3.93 10.52 12.03
C LYS A 208 3.26 11.39 13.09
N ALA A 209 2.72 12.55 12.72
CA ALA A 209 2.02 13.42 13.66
C ALA A 209 0.61 12.93 14.02
N PHE A 210 -0.02 12.07 13.20
CA PHE A 210 -1.37 11.56 13.50
C PHE A 210 -1.47 10.79 14.82
N GLY A 211 -0.38 10.18 15.28
CA GLY A 211 -0.34 9.53 16.60
C GLY A 211 -0.32 10.54 17.75
N PRO A 212 0.75 11.36 17.87
CA PRO A 212 0.88 12.35 18.94
C PRO A 212 -0.23 13.40 18.98
N PHE A 213 -0.82 13.74 17.84
CA PHE A 213 -1.91 14.72 17.73
C PHE A 213 -3.29 14.08 17.52
N LYS A 214 -3.44 12.78 17.82
CA LYS A 214 -4.70 12.05 17.62
C LYS A 214 -5.88 12.73 18.32
N GLU A 215 -5.69 13.13 19.59
CA GLU A 215 -6.74 13.79 20.37
C GLU A 215 -7.09 15.17 19.78
N ASP A 216 -6.10 15.98 19.45
CA ASP A 216 -6.30 17.30 18.83
C ASP A 216 -7.06 17.19 17.49
N ILE A 217 -6.71 16.21 16.65
CA ILE A 217 -7.31 16.01 15.32
C ILE A 217 -8.72 15.39 15.42
N LEU A 218 -8.91 14.36 16.25
CA LEU A 218 -10.22 13.71 16.41
C LEU A 218 -11.19 14.54 17.25
N GLY A 219 -10.67 15.40 18.13
CA GLY A 219 -11.40 16.36 18.94
C GLY A 219 -11.81 17.64 18.20
N LEU A 220 -11.52 17.76 16.90
CA LEU A 220 -11.96 18.90 16.11
C LEU A 220 -13.49 19.07 16.16
N PRO A 221 -13.98 20.33 16.18
CA PRO A 221 -15.41 20.64 16.09
C PRO A 221 -16.11 19.86 14.99
N GLU A 222 -17.35 19.44 15.24
CA GLU A 222 -18.10 18.58 14.32
C GLU A 222 -18.25 19.18 12.92
N ASN A 223 -18.45 20.50 12.82
CA ASN A 223 -18.54 21.20 11.54
C ASN A 223 -17.24 21.09 10.73
N ILE A 224 -16.07 21.15 11.39
CA ILE A 224 -14.77 20.98 10.73
C ILE A 224 -14.59 19.52 10.30
N ARG A 225 -14.91 18.55 11.18
CA ARG A 225 -14.84 17.12 10.85
C ARG A 225 -15.74 16.76 9.67
N LYS A 226 -16.95 17.33 9.60
CA LYS A 226 -17.88 17.14 8.47
C LYS A 226 -17.35 17.75 7.17
N ALA A 227 -16.73 18.93 7.22
CA ALA A 227 -16.13 19.54 6.03
C ALA A 227 -15.00 18.68 5.45
N ILE A 228 -14.11 18.17 6.31
CA ILE A 228 -13.02 17.26 5.91
C ILE A 228 -13.58 15.93 5.39
N ALA A 229 -14.54 15.33 6.11
CA ALA A 229 -15.14 14.06 5.73
C ALA A 229 -15.84 14.14 4.36
N LYS A 230 -16.50 15.25 4.07
CA LYS A 230 -17.18 15.48 2.78
C LYS A 230 -16.19 15.43 1.61
N GLU A 231 -15.08 16.16 1.69
CA GLU A 231 -14.07 16.13 0.61
C GLU A 231 -13.46 14.73 0.44
N ILE A 232 -13.20 14.02 1.54
CA ILE A 232 -12.69 12.64 1.51
C ILE A 232 -13.73 11.68 0.89
N GLU A 233 -15.01 11.83 1.21
CA GLU A 233 -16.11 11.03 0.66
C GLU A 233 -16.29 11.24 -0.84
N GLU A 234 -16.14 12.48 -1.32
CA GLU A 234 -16.15 12.82 -2.74
C GLU A 234 -15.00 12.12 -3.48
N GLU A 235 -13.79 12.11 -2.90
CA GLU A 235 -12.64 11.40 -3.46
C GLU A 235 -12.82 9.87 -3.46
N PHE A 236 -13.37 9.29 -2.38
CA PHE A 236 -13.71 7.86 -2.37
C PHE A 236 -14.71 7.51 -3.46
N SER A 237 -15.75 8.33 -3.65
CA SER A 237 -16.77 8.12 -4.68
C SER A 237 -16.18 8.18 -6.08
N PHE A 238 -15.30 9.16 -6.33
CA PHE A 238 -14.55 9.27 -7.58
C PHE A 238 -13.68 8.02 -7.84
N LEU A 239 -12.92 7.59 -6.83
CA LEU A 239 -12.05 6.42 -6.96
C LEU A 239 -12.84 5.13 -7.15
N PHE A 240 -13.98 4.97 -6.49
CA PHE A 240 -14.82 3.78 -6.67
C PHE A 240 -15.38 3.67 -8.09
N ASP A 241 -15.75 4.80 -8.71
CA ASP A 241 -16.11 4.86 -10.13
C ASP A 241 -14.93 4.45 -11.01
N LYS A 242 -13.75 5.07 -10.83
CA LYS A 242 -12.57 4.77 -11.67
C LYS A 242 -12.03 3.36 -11.51
N LEU A 243 -12.16 2.76 -10.33
CA LEU A 243 -11.72 1.40 -10.08
C LEU A 243 -12.76 0.34 -10.48
N ASN A 244 -13.90 0.77 -11.04
CA ASN A 244 -14.97 -0.13 -11.47
C ASN A 244 -15.46 -1.06 -10.35
N VAL A 245 -15.56 -0.53 -9.12
CA VAL A 245 -16.05 -1.28 -7.95
C VAL A 245 -17.50 -0.95 -7.59
N THR A 246 -18.15 -0.08 -8.36
CA THR A 246 -19.57 0.26 -8.18
C THR A 246 -20.47 -0.92 -8.57
N ASN A 247 -21.65 -1.01 -7.95
CA ASN A 247 -22.65 -2.06 -8.22
C ASN A 247 -22.16 -3.51 -7.98
N THR A 248 -21.14 -3.71 -7.13
CA THR A 248 -20.58 -5.04 -6.83
C THR A 248 -21.21 -5.72 -5.61
N LYS A 249 -22.17 -5.08 -4.93
CA LYS A 249 -22.80 -5.62 -3.70
C LYS A 249 -23.40 -7.01 -3.90
N ASP A 250 -24.13 -7.23 -4.99
CA ASP A 250 -24.77 -8.52 -5.27
C ASP A 250 -23.75 -9.60 -5.64
N LEU A 251 -22.59 -9.21 -6.18
CA LEU A 251 -21.48 -10.13 -6.42
C LEU A 251 -20.87 -10.58 -5.09
N ILE A 252 -20.58 -9.64 -4.19
CA ILE A 252 -19.98 -9.91 -2.87
C ILE A 252 -20.92 -10.77 -2.01
N SER A 253 -22.22 -10.48 -2.03
CA SER A 253 -23.24 -11.17 -1.22
C SER A 253 -23.39 -12.65 -1.57
N LYS A 254 -22.83 -13.12 -2.71
CA LYS A 254 -22.78 -14.55 -3.06
C LYS A 254 -21.71 -15.32 -2.29
N TYR A 255 -20.68 -14.63 -1.82
CA TYR A 255 -19.49 -15.23 -1.21
C TYR A 255 -19.35 -14.90 0.28
N TYR A 256 -19.94 -13.79 0.73
CA TYR A 256 -19.86 -13.31 2.10
C TYR A 256 -21.26 -12.96 2.62
N GLN A 257 -21.55 -13.34 3.87
CA GLN A 257 -22.78 -12.98 4.59
C GLN A 257 -22.65 -11.63 5.28
#